data_AF-A0A834BNI7-F1
#
_entry.id   AF-A0A834BNI7-F1
#
_cell.length_a   1.000
_cell.length_b   1.000
_cell.length_c   1.000
_cell.angle_alpha   90.00
_cell.angle_beta   90.00
_cell.angle_gamma   90.00
#
_symmetry.space_group_name_H-M   'P 1'
#
loop_
_entity.id
_entity.type
_entity.pdbx_description
1 polymer ?
#
loop_
_entity_poly.entity_id
_entity_poly.type
_entity_poly.pdbx_seq_one_letter_code
_entity_poly.pdbx_strand_id
1 'polypeptide(L)'
;MATHRDRLGVAEAEGSASGAGSAGVEVVLLSDPATPAPLCPHGPTLLFVKVNQGKEETRRFYACSACRDRKDCDFFQWEDEKLSGARLAAREARNQRCQPPLSRTQCVERYLKFIELPLSERKFCQSCQQLLLPEDWEGHQEHRVMGDVSTTQLRRPSRLLSPLENKKTNAQYLFADRSCQFLVDLLSTLGFRRVLCVGTPRLHELIRLKASGDEKSNIKSLLLDIDYR
;
A
#
# COMPACT_ATOMS: atom_id res chain seq x y z
N MET A 1 -18.34 -49.73 18.51
CA MET A 1 -19.41 -50.07 17.54
C MET A 1 -20.17 -48.78 17.26
N ALA A 2 -19.83 -48.08 16.19
CA ALA A 2 -20.40 -48.25 14.86
C ALA A 2 -21.88 -47.80 14.77
N THR A 3 -22.06 -46.67 14.06
CA THR A 3 -23.14 -46.36 13.10
C THR A 3 -24.50 -45.92 13.66
N HIS A 4 -25.25 -44.97 13.09
CA HIS A 4 -25.11 -44.20 11.84
C HIS A 4 -25.87 -42.86 12.04
N ARG A 5 -25.32 -41.75 11.55
CA ARG A 5 -25.98 -40.44 11.47
C ARG A 5 -26.98 -40.47 10.30
N ASP A 6 -28.18 -39.99 10.55
CA ASP A 6 -29.22 -39.88 9.53
C ASP A 6 -28.94 -38.73 8.55
N ARG A 7 -29.33 -39.01 7.31
CA ARG A 7 -28.99 -38.28 6.08
C ARG A 7 -29.66 -36.91 6.03
N LEU A 8 -28.84 -35.87 5.79
CA LEU A 8 -29.27 -34.55 5.37
C LEU A 8 -30.01 -34.63 4.03
N GLY A 9 -31.27 -34.20 4.02
CA GLY A 9 -32.01 -33.88 2.81
C GLY A 9 -31.47 -32.58 2.20
N VAL A 10 -30.92 -32.69 0.99
CA VAL A 10 -30.52 -31.54 0.17
C VAL A 10 -31.81 -30.99 -0.45
N ALA A 11 -32.28 -29.86 0.05
CA ALA A 11 -33.30 -29.07 -0.62
C ALA A 11 -32.62 -28.31 -1.77
N GLU A 12 -32.99 -28.65 -3.00
CA GLU A 12 -32.61 -27.95 -4.21
C GLU A 12 -33.17 -26.52 -4.16
N ALA A 13 -32.29 -25.53 -4.08
CA ALA A 13 -32.67 -24.14 -4.26
C ALA A 13 -32.74 -23.85 -5.76
N GLU A 14 -33.96 -23.85 -6.30
CA GLU A 14 -34.28 -23.44 -7.66
C GLU A 14 -33.76 -22.01 -7.90
N GLY A 15 -33.00 -21.87 -8.99
CA GLY A 15 -32.42 -20.61 -9.42
C GLY A 15 -33.48 -19.62 -9.83
N SER A 16 -33.62 -18.54 -9.06
CA SER A 16 -34.35 -17.35 -9.50
C SER A 16 -33.47 -16.56 -10.46
N ALA A 17 -33.66 -16.83 -11.75
CA ALA A 17 -33.17 -16.00 -12.84
C ALA A 17 -33.94 -14.67 -12.88
N SER A 18 -33.36 -13.61 -12.33
CA SER A 18 -33.69 -12.22 -12.72
C SER A 18 -32.69 -11.23 -12.10
N GLY A 19 -31.59 -11.00 -12.79
CA GLY A 19 -30.70 -9.88 -12.53
C GLY A 19 -30.11 -9.43 -13.86
N ALA A 20 -30.55 -8.28 -14.37
CA ALA A 20 -29.95 -7.64 -15.53
C ALA A 20 -28.45 -7.47 -15.27
N GLY A 21 -27.61 -8.28 -15.95
CA GLY A 21 -26.19 -8.34 -15.67
C GLY A 21 -25.52 -6.99 -15.98
N SER A 22 -24.74 -6.45 -15.05
CA SER A 22 -24.00 -5.23 -15.31
C SER A 22 -22.85 -5.51 -16.27
N ALA A 23 -22.58 -4.60 -17.21
CA ALA A 23 -21.29 -4.59 -17.92
C ALA A 23 -20.16 -4.51 -16.88
N GLY A 24 -19.16 -5.39 -16.99
CA GLY A 24 -18.12 -5.59 -15.99
C GLY A 24 -16.71 -5.53 -16.57
N VAL A 25 -15.72 -5.42 -15.69
CA VAL A 25 -14.30 -5.55 -16.04
C VAL A 25 -13.75 -6.72 -15.24
N GLU A 26 -13.09 -7.65 -15.92
CA GLU A 26 -12.44 -8.81 -15.32
C GLU A 26 -10.92 -8.71 -15.47
N VAL A 27 -10.18 -9.21 -14.49
CA VAL A 27 -8.72 -9.30 -14.53
C VAL A 27 -8.34 -10.59 -15.25
N VAL A 28 -7.52 -10.49 -16.28
CA VAL A 28 -7.01 -11.66 -17.01
C VAL A 28 -5.69 -12.09 -16.39
N LEU A 29 -5.63 -13.34 -15.91
CA LEU A 29 -4.39 -13.95 -15.45
C LEU A 29 -3.58 -14.41 -16.66
N LEU A 30 -2.41 -13.79 -16.87
CA LEU A 30 -1.47 -14.21 -17.90
C LEU A 30 -1.00 -15.63 -17.62
N SER A 31 -1.27 -16.55 -18.54
CA SER A 31 -0.84 -17.95 -18.43
C SER A 31 0.63 -18.15 -18.82
N ASP A 32 1.22 -17.18 -19.53
CA ASP A 32 2.61 -17.19 -19.97
C ASP A 32 3.42 -16.07 -19.28
N PRO A 33 4.44 -16.41 -18.47
CA PRO A 33 5.30 -15.43 -17.81
C PRO A 33 6.27 -14.68 -18.76
N ALA A 34 6.38 -15.08 -20.04
CA ALA A 34 7.40 -14.57 -20.95
C ALA A 34 7.13 -13.15 -21.46
N THR A 35 5.88 -12.66 -21.46
CA THR A 35 5.57 -11.30 -21.91
C THR A 35 5.32 -10.37 -20.72
N PRO A 36 6.26 -9.45 -20.38
CA PRO A 36 6.10 -8.58 -19.24
C PRO A 36 5.02 -7.52 -19.51
N ALA A 37 4.14 -7.33 -18.52
CA ALA A 37 3.17 -6.24 -18.54
C ALA A 37 3.90 -4.87 -18.59
N PRO A 38 3.38 -3.88 -19.32
CA PRO A 38 3.99 -2.56 -19.36
C PRO A 38 3.97 -1.92 -17.98
N LEU A 39 4.97 -1.09 -17.70
CA LEU A 39 5.11 -0.42 -16.41
C LEU A 39 4.36 0.92 -16.39
N CYS A 40 3.64 1.15 -15.30
CA CYS A 40 3.18 2.47 -14.90
C CYS A 40 4.09 3.03 -13.79
N PRO A 41 3.88 4.26 -13.30
CA PRO A 41 4.66 4.81 -12.18
C PRO A 41 4.67 3.96 -10.91
N HIS A 42 3.66 3.11 -10.73
CA HIS A 42 3.46 2.26 -9.56
C HIS A 42 3.92 0.81 -9.76
N GLY A 43 4.62 0.52 -10.87
CA GLY A 43 5.10 -0.82 -11.21
C GLY A 43 4.31 -1.51 -12.34
N PRO A 44 4.38 -2.85 -12.42
CA PRO A 44 3.68 -3.62 -13.44
C PRO A 44 2.17 -3.38 -13.41
N THR A 45 1.60 -3.18 -14.60
CA THR A 45 0.16 -3.02 -14.79
C THR A 45 -0.55 -4.38 -14.76
N LEU A 46 -1.87 -4.35 -14.57
CA LEU A 46 -2.71 -5.53 -14.71
C LEU A 46 -3.40 -5.53 -16.07
N LEU A 47 -3.57 -6.73 -16.63
CA LEU A 47 -4.34 -6.95 -17.85
C LEU A 47 -5.81 -7.14 -17.48
N PHE A 48 -6.68 -6.41 -18.16
CA PHE A 48 -8.12 -6.40 -17.96
C PHE A 48 -8.84 -6.73 -19.26
N VAL A 49 -10.05 -7.27 -19.15
CA VAL A 49 -10.97 -7.50 -20.26
C VAL A 49 -12.34 -6.90 -19.94
N LYS A 50 -12.96 -6.23 -20.91
CA LYS A 50 -14.33 -5.70 -20.75
C LYS A 50 -15.33 -6.79 -21.11
N VAL A 51 -16.16 -7.18 -20.15
CA VAL A 51 -17.23 -8.16 -20.38
C VAL A 51 -18.49 -7.41 -20.81
N ASN A 52 -18.84 -7.53 -22.11
CA ASN A 52 -20.07 -7.00 -22.67
C ASN A 52 -21.02 -8.16 -22.98
N GLN A 53 -22.29 -8.06 -22.59
CA GLN A 53 -23.30 -9.08 -22.91
C GLN A 53 -23.44 -9.23 -24.43
N GLY A 54 -23.23 -10.45 -24.94
CA GLY A 54 -23.56 -10.82 -26.32
C GLY A 54 -22.56 -10.44 -27.40
N LYS A 55 -21.34 -10.00 -27.07
CA LYS A 55 -20.25 -9.84 -28.06
C LYS A 55 -19.05 -10.73 -27.70
N GLU A 56 -18.61 -11.55 -28.65
CA GLU A 56 -17.43 -12.42 -28.51
C GLU A 56 -16.11 -11.63 -28.44
N GLU A 57 -16.08 -10.41 -28.98
CA GLU A 57 -14.86 -9.58 -28.97
C GLU A 57 -14.75 -8.70 -27.73
N THR A 58 -14.24 -9.28 -26.65
CA THR A 58 -13.86 -8.53 -25.45
C THR A 58 -12.38 -8.12 -25.56
N ARG A 59 -12.11 -6.89 -26.02
CA ARG A 59 -10.74 -6.38 -26.17
C ARG A 59 -10.06 -6.20 -24.80
N ARG A 60 -8.80 -6.62 -24.72
CA ARG A 60 -7.98 -6.58 -23.50
C ARG A 60 -7.12 -5.32 -23.41
N PHE A 61 -6.91 -4.81 -22.21
CA PHE A 61 -6.15 -3.59 -21.95
C PHE A 61 -5.39 -3.64 -20.63
N TYR A 62 -4.26 -2.95 -20.57
CA TYR A 62 -3.46 -2.74 -19.37
C TYR A 62 -3.89 -1.47 -18.64
N ALA A 63 -4.02 -1.56 -17.31
CA ALA A 63 -4.27 -0.42 -16.44
C ALA A 63 -3.52 -0.54 -15.09
N CYS A 64 -3.45 0.56 -14.35
CA CYS A 64 -2.73 0.63 -13.07
C CYS A 64 -3.22 -0.45 -12.08
N SER A 65 -2.27 -1.10 -11.40
CA SER A 65 -2.53 -2.10 -10.36
C SER A 65 -2.87 -1.47 -9.01
N ALA A 66 -2.40 -0.25 -8.76
CA ALA A 66 -2.50 0.43 -7.46
C ALA A 66 -3.54 1.55 -7.38
N CYS A 67 -3.93 2.13 -8.52
CA CYS A 67 -4.88 3.26 -8.57
C CYS A 67 -6.16 2.86 -9.28
N ARG A 68 -7.31 3.08 -8.63
CA ARG A 68 -8.63 2.75 -9.19
C ARG A 68 -9.19 3.85 -10.08
N ASP A 69 -8.70 5.07 -9.94
CA ASP A 69 -9.14 6.24 -10.72
C ASP A 69 -8.02 6.73 -11.64
N ARG A 70 -8.40 7.05 -12.89
CA ARG A 70 -7.50 7.54 -13.92
C ARG A 70 -6.94 8.93 -13.63
N LYS A 71 -7.54 9.67 -12.70
CA LYS A 71 -7.00 10.95 -12.24
C LYS A 71 -5.71 10.79 -11.44
N ASP A 72 -5.58 9.67 -10.72
CA ASP A 72 -4.41 9.37 -9.88
C ASP A 72 -3.34 8.61 -10.68
N CYS A 73 -3.76 7.71 -11.59
CA CYS A 73 -2.89 7.12 -12.61
C CYS A 73 -3.66 6.90 -13.90
N ASP A 74 -3.37 7.72 -14.91
CA ASP A 74 -4.06 7.71 -16.20
C ASP A 74 -3.60 6.58 -17.16
N PHE A 75 -2.72 5.69 -16.70
CA PHE A 75 -2.13 4.64 -17.53
C PHE A 75 -3.22 3.78 -18.17
N PHE A 76 -3.16 3.69 -19.50
CA PHE A 76 -4.02 2.83 -20.31
C PHE A 76 -3.27 2.43 -21.57
N GLN A 77 -3.38 1.16 -21.96
CA GLN A 77 -2.84 0.65 -23.22
C GLN A 77 -3.64 -0.58 -23.65
N TRP A 78 -4.02 -0.69 -24.93
CA TRP A 78 -4.60 -1.95 -25.41
C TRP A 78 -3.53 -3.02 -25.57
N GLU A 79 -3.85 -4.29 -25.30
CA GLU A 79 -2.89 -5.40 -25.37
C GLU A 79 -2.23 -5.51 -26.75
N ASP A 80 -3.01 -5.28 -27.81
CA ASP A 80 -2.62 -5.32 -29.22
C ASP A 80 -2.06 -3.99 -29.75
N GLU A 81 -1.98 -2.94 -28.92
CA GLU A 81 -1.47 -1.63 -29.34
C GLU A 81 0.06 -1.65 -29.51
N LYS A 82 0.52 -1.40 -30.74
CA LYS A 82 1.95 -1.16 -31.03
C LYS A 82 2.31 0.29 -30.71
N LEU A 83 3.21 0.48 -29.75
CA LEU A 83 3.71 1.81 -29.37
C LEU A 83 4.91 2.21 -30.22
N SER A 84 4.96 3.49 -30.60
CA SER A 84 6.17 4.08 -31.18
C SER A 84 7.26 4.26 -30.12
N GLY A 85 8.53 4.30 -30.54
CA GLY A 85 9.66 4.55 -29.63
C GLY A 85 9.52 5.87 -28.86
N ALA A 86 8.99 6.92 -29.49
CA ALA A 86 8.74 8.20 -28.83
C ALA A 86 7.70 8.11 -27.70
N ARG A 87 6.63 7.31 -27.89
CA ARG A 87 5.61 7.09 -26.84
C ARG A 87 6.17 6.29 -25.66
N LEU A 88 7.01 5.30 -25.93
CA LEU A 88 7.70 4.52 -24.88
C LEU A 88 8.64 5.42 -24.06
N ALA A 89 9.48 6.22 -24.73
CA ALA A 89 10.38 7.16 -24.05
C ALA A 89 9.63 8.20 -23.20
N ALA A 90 8.54 8.77 -23.72
CA ALA A 90 7.72 9.73 -22.96
C ALA A 90 7.07 9.09 -21.72
N ARG A 91 6.68 7.81 -21.82
CA ARG A 91 6.14 7.04 -20.69
C ARG A 91 7.21 6.78 -19.64
N GLU A 92 8.40 6.33 -20.04
CA GLU A 92 9.51 6.08 -19.12
C GLU A 92 9.91 7.35 -18.37
N ALA A 93 10.02 8.48 -19.07
CA ALA A 93 10.30 9.78 -18.46
C ALA A 93 9.20 10.21 -17.47
N ARG A 94 7.93 9.88 -17.74
CA ARG A 94 6.84 10.11 -16.78
C ARG A 94 6.95 9.20 -15.56
N ASN A 95 7.18 7.92 -15.77
CA ASN A 95 7.32 6.94 -14.68
C ASN A 95 8.45 7.33 -13.71
N GLN A 96 9.57 7.84 -14.25
CA GLN A 96 10.69 8.36 -13.47
C GLN A 96 10.32 9.62 -12.67
N ARG A 97 9.65 10.59 -13.29
CA ARG A 97 9.23 11.84 -12.63
C ARG A 97 8.22 11.63 -11.49
N CYS A 98 7.44 10.56 -11.56
CA CYS A 98 6.45 10.22 -10.53
C CYS A 98 7.03 9.37 -9.39
N GLN A 99 8.32 9.02 -9.42
CA GLN A 99 8.95 8.32 -8.30
C GLN A 99 9.05 9.24 -7.07
N PRO A 100 9.14 8.65 -5.85
CA PRO A 100 9.40 9.43 -4.65
C PRO A 100 10.64 10.32 -4.80
N PRO A 101 10.61 11.56 -4.25
CA PRO A 101 11.69 12.53 -4.44
C PRO A 101 13.01 12.11 -3.76
N LEU A 102 12.92 11.22 -2.76
CA LEU A 102 14.07 10.66 -2.06
C LEU A 102 14.15 9.16 -2.32
N SER A 103 15.35 8.70 -2.66
CA SER A 103 15.65 7.26 -2.72
C SER A 103 15.61 6.63 -1.33
N ARG A 104 15.42 5.30 -1.30
CA ARG A 104 15.40 4.54 -0.04
C ARG A 104 16.68 4.72 0.78
N THR A 105 17.84 4.77 0.12
CA THR A 105 19.16 4.98 0.73
C THR A 105 19.25 6.37 1.38
N GLN A 106 18.85 7.42 0.65
CA GLN A 106 18.79 8.77 1.20
C GLN A 106 17.86 8.86 2.41
N CYS A 107 16.71 8.17 2.39
CA CYS A 107 15.82 8.12 3.57
C CYS A 107 16.49 7.48 4.79
N VAL A 108 17.30 6.40 4.63
CA VAL A 108 18.07 5.81 5.74
C VAL A 108 19.09 6.82 6.26
N GLU A 109 19.90 7.38 5.37
CA GLU A 109 20.99 8.29 5.73
C GLU A 109 20.45 9.54 6.45
N ARG A 110 19.38 10.13 5.91
CA ARG A 110 18.71 11.28 6.53
C ARG A 110 18.12 10.92 7.88
N TYR A 111 17.49 9.75 8.02
CA TYR A 111 16.96 9.30 9.31
C TYR A 111 18.06 9.15 10.36
N LEU A 112 19.20 8.55 10.00
CA LEU A 112 20.34 8.38 10.91
C LEU A 112 20.88 9.75 11.38
N LYS A 113 21.09 10.69 10.46
CA LYS A 113 21.47 12.07 10.81
C LYS A 113 20.41 12.73 11.70
N PHE A 114 19.13 12.55 11.39
CA PHE A 114 18.04 13.19 12.12
C PHE A 114 17.96 12.74 13.59
N ILE A 115 18.18 11.45 13.88
CA ILE A 115 18.13 10.94 15.26
C ILE A 115 19.34 11.35 16.11
N GLU A 116 20.44 11.80 15.48
CA GLU A 116 21.63 12.33 16.15
C GLU A 116 21.45 13.81 16.54
N LEU A 117 20.53 14.54 15.88
CA LEU A 117 20.26 15.94 16.19
C LEU A 117 19.77 16.12 17.64
N PRO A 118 20.09 17.26 18.29
CA PRO A 118 19.44 17.69 19.53
C PRO A 118 17.92 17.80 19.35
N LEU A 119 17.16 17.61 20.43
CA LEU A 119 15.69 17.65 20.36
C LEU A 119 15.17 18.96 19.75
N SER A 120 15.77 20.10 20.13
CA SER A 120 15.46 21.45 19.63
C SER A 120 15.61 21.63 18.12
N GLU A 121 16.38 20.76 17.47
CA GLU A 121 16.64 20.83 16.03
C GLU A 121 15.85 19.79 15.23
N ARG A 122 15.15 18.86 15.90
CA ARG A 122 14.32 17.85 15.25
C ARG A 122 12.99 18.44 14.82
N LYS A 123 12.89 18.76 13.53
CA LYS A 123 11.70 19.37 12.94
C LYS A 123 11.01 18.43 11.96
N PHE A 124 9.68 18.44 11.97
CA PHE A 124 8.84 17.73 11.01
C PHE A 124 7.90 18.70 10.32
N CYS A 125 7.97 18.77 8.99
CA CYS A 125 7.04 19.58 8.20
C CYS A 125 5.71 18.83 8.03
N GLN A 126 4.63 19.38 8.59
CA GLN A 126 3.29 18.80 8.46
C GLN A 126 2.68 19.07 7.08
N SER A 127 3.08 20.14 6.39
CA SER A 127 2.61 20.41 5.01
C SER A 127 3.22 19.41 4.01
N CYS A 128 4.53 19.14 4.14
CA CYS A 128 5.26 18.24 3.23
C CYS A 128 5.29 16.78 3.69
N GLN A 129 4.89 16.52 4.94
CA GLN A 129 4.93 15.20 5.56
C GLN A 129 6.36 14.61 5.62
N GLN A 130 7.33 15.43 6.02
CA GLN A 130 8.76 15.11 5.94
C GLN A 130 9.53 15.52 7.19
N LEU A 131 10.50 14.70 7.59
CA LEU A 131 11.51 15.06 8.58
C LEU A 131 12.53 16.02 7.94
N LEU A 132 12.86 17.10 8.65
CA LEU A 132 13.74 18.16 8.18
C LEU A 132 15.10 18.09 8.88
N LEU A 133 16.16 18.01 8.09
CA LEU A 133 17.51 18.33 8.54
C LEU A 133 17.72 19.86 8.53
N PRO A 134 18.74 20.40 9.22
CA PRO A 134 19.01 21.83 9.27
C PRO A 134 19.09 22.50 7.88
N GLU A 135 19.65 21.82 6.89
CA GLU A 135 19.76 22.29 5.51
C GLU A 135 18.39 22.47 4.80
N ASP A 136 17.33 21.83 5.27
CA ASP A 136 16.00 21.91 4.64
C ASP A 136 15.17 23.08 5.18
N TRP A 137 15.59 23.76 6.26
CA TRP A 137 14.72 24.69 6.99
C TRP A 137 14.31 25.92 6.18
N GLU A 138 15.20 26.43 5.33
CA GLU A 138 14.95 27.61 4.49
C GLU A 138 13.75 27.39 3.55
N GLY A 139 13.67 26.21 2.93
CA GLY A 139 12.55 25.85 2.05
C GLY A 139 11.22 25.58 2.76
N HIS A 140 11.19 25.67 4.09
CA HIS A 140 10.04 25.30 4.92
C HIS A 140 9.62 26.39 5.92
N GLN A 141 10.12 27.63 5.78
CA GLN A 141 9.79 28.74 6.68
C GLN A 141 8.29 29.07 6.69
N GLU A 142 7.65 29.06 5.52
CA GLU A 142 6.23 29.36 5.35
C GLU A 142 5.33 28.10 5.54
N HIS A 143 5.91 26.96 5.90
CA HIS A 143 5.17 25.73 6.11
C HIS A 143 4.77 25.53 7.57
N ARG A 144 3.77 24.68 7.81
CA ARG A 144 3.41 24.27 9.16
C ARG A 144 4.43 23.24 9.66
N VAL A 145 5.32 23.66 10.54
CA VAL A 145 6.41 22.83 11.09
C VAL A 145 6.17 22.51 12.56
N MET A 146 6.33 21.24 12.93
CA MET A 146 6.39 20.77 14.32
C MET A 146 7.85 20.67 14.76
N GLY A 147 8.21 21.36 15.83
CA GLY A 147 9.53 21.23 16.49
C GLY A 147 9.56 20.10 17.52
N ASP A 148 10.73 19.90 18.13
CA ASP A 148 10.95 19.00 19.27
C ASP A 148 10.44 17.57 19.05
N VAL A 149 10.67 17.01 17.85
CA VAL A 149 10.20 15.66 17.51
C VAL A 149 11.00 14.61 18.29
N SER A 150 10.34 14.03 19.30
CA SER A 150 10.92 13.01 20.17
C SER A 150 11.12 11.67 19.48
N THR A 151 12.05 10.86 20.02
CA THR A 151 12.25 9.48 19.57
C THR A 151 10.98 8.62 19.71
N THR A 152 10.13 8.92 20.70
CA THR A 152 8.84 8.24 20.88
C THR A 152 7.88 8.53 19.73
N GLN A 153 7.84 9.77 19.24
CA GLN A 153 7.04 10.14 18.07
C GLN A 153 7.59 9.49 16.79
N LEU A 154 8.93 9.45 16.62
CA LEU A 154 9.56 8.78 15.47
C LEU A 154 9.24 7.28 15.43
N ARG A 155 9.04 6.64 16.58
CA ARG A 155 8.63 5.23 16.67
C ARG A 155 7.14 5.00 16.43
N ARG A 156 6.33 6.06 16.28
CA ARG A 156 4.90 5.99 15.92
C ARG A 156 4.58 6.88 14.72
N PRO A 157 5.10 6.60 13.52
CA PRO A 157 4.87 7.45 12.35
C PRO A 157 3.39 7.62 12.00
N SER A 158 2.53 6.63 12.30
CA SER A 158 1.07 6.72 12.07
C SER A 158 0.35 7.75 12.97
N ARG A 159 1.09 8.37 13.92
CA ARG A 159 0.63 9.46 14.77
C ARG A 159 1.20 10.81 14.34
N LEU A 160 2.27 10.80 13.55
CA LEU A 160 2.95 12.00 13.05
C LEU A 160 2.46 12.36 11.64
N LEU A 161 2.33 11.36 10.77
CA LEU A 161 1.84 11.50 9.41
C LEU A 161 0.30 11.59 9.40
N SER A 162 -0.23 12.43 8.52
CA SER A 162 -1.66 12.43 8.22
C SER A 162 -2.01 11.19 7.36
N PRO A 163 -3.15 10.54 7.65
CA PRO A 163 -3.59 9.38 6.88
C PRO A 163 -4.01 9.78 5.46
N LEU A 164 -3.62 8.97 4.47
CA LEU A 164 -4.06 9.12 3.08
C LEU A 164 -5.41 8.41 2.86
N GLU A 165 -6.51 9.06 3.24
CA GLU A 165 -7.84 8.45 3.32
C GLU A 165 -8.55 8.28 1.96
N ASN A 166 -7.96 8.74 0.85
CA ASN A 166 -8.56 8.59 -0.48
C ASN A 166 -8.73 7.11 -0.83
N LYS A 167 -9.99 6.64 -0.85
CA LYS A 167 -10.38 5.25 -1.14
C LYS A 167 -10.02 4.75 -2.54
N LYS A 168 -9.64 5.65 -3.46
CA LYS A 168 -9.30 5.33 -4.85
C LYS A 168 -7.81 5.02 -5.04
N THR A 169 -6.98 5.37 -4.06
CA THR A 169 -5.52 5.16 -4.05
C THR A 169 -5.11 4.37 -2.81
N ASN A 170 -4.79 5.06 -1.72
CA ASN A 170 -4.15 4.49 -0.53
C ASN A 170 -5.16 3.88 0.44
N ALA A 171 -6.34 4.50 0.60
CA ALA A 171 -7.37 4.06 1.54
C ALA A 171 -6.83 3.76 2.96
N GLN A 172 -5.97 4.64 3.49
CA GLN A 172 -5.23 4.40 4.72
C GLN A 172 -6.12 4.59 5.95
N TYR A 173 -6.87 3.55 6.33
CA TYR A 173 -7.70 3.52 7.53
C TYR A 173 -6.94 2.86 8.69
N LEU A 174 -6.47 3.69 9.63
CA LEU A 174 -5.62 3.25 10.73
C LEU A 174 -6.46 2.59 11.83
N PHE A 175 -5.99 1.44 12.33
CA PHE A 175 -6.61 0.77 13.48
C PHE A 175 -6.72 1.68 14.71
N ALA A 176 -7.78 1.54 15.49
CA ALA A 176 -7.84 2.12 16.84
C ALA A 176 -6.82 1.44 17.75
N ASP A 177 -6.32 2.13 18.79
CA ASP A 177 -5.31 1.59 19.70
C ASP A 177 -5.76 0.28 20.35
N ARG A 178 -7.03 0.21 20.79
CA ARG A 178 -7.59 -0.99 21.42
C ARG A 178 -7.51 -2.22 20.52
N SER A 179 -7.88 -2.08 19.25
CA SER A 179 -7.84 -3.18 18.28
C SER A 179 -6.40 -3.57 17.96
N CYS A 180 -5.52 -2.59 17.80
CA CYS A 180 -4.11 -2.83 17.54
C CYS A 180 -3.43 -3.57 18.71
N GLN A 181 -3.70 -3.16 19.96
CA GLN A 181 -3.18 -3.82 21.15
C GLN A 181 -3.65 -5.27 21.24
N PHE A 182 -4.96 -5.51 21.03
CA PHE A 182 -5.52 -6.86 20.96
C PHE A 182 -4.80 -7.74 19.92
N LEU A 183 -4.54 -7.22 18.72
CA LEU A 183 -3.83 -7.96 17.67
C LEU A 183 -2.40 -8.32 18.08
N VAL A 184 -1.66 -7.39 18.69
CA VAL A 184 -0.30 -7.66 19.17
C VAL A 184 -0.29 -8.72 20.28
N ASP A 185 -1.23 -8.65 21.21
CA ASP A 185 -1.36 -9.62 22.30
C ASP A 185 -1.75 -11.01 21.80
N LEU A 186 -2.66 -11.09 20.82
CA LEU A 186 -3.02 -12.33 20.15
C LEU A 186 -1.80 -12.95 19.44
N LEU A 187 -1.06 -12.16 18.64
CA LEU A 187 0.15 -12.62 17.96
C LEU A 187 1.20 -13.15 18.94
N SER A 188 1.37 -12.47 20.08
CA SER A 188 2.27 -12.90 21.16
C SER A 188 1.82 -14.22 21.79
N THR A 189 0.53 -14.34 22.09
CA THR A 189 -0.07 -15.53 22.72
C THR A 189 0.03 -16.76 21.82
N LEU A 190 -0.13 -16.58 20.52
CA LEU A 190 0.03 -17.64 19.52
C LEU A 190 1.52 -18.01 19.26
N GLY A 191 2.47 -17.29 19.88
CA GLY A 191 3.89 -17.59 19.78
C GLY A 191 4.54 -17.18 18.46
N PHE A 192 3.94 -16.26 17.70
CA PHE A 192 4.56 -15.76 16.46
C PHE A 192 5.79 -14.91 16.76
N ARG A 193 6.88 -15.15 16.02
CA ARG A 193 8.15 -14.43 16.18
C ARG A 193 8.46 -13.44 15.06
N ARG A 194 7.75 -13.55 13.94
CA ARG A 194 7.95 -12.72 12.75
C ARG A 194 6.58 -12.40 12.15
N VAL A 195 6.32 -11.14 11.88
CA VAL A 195 5.06 -10.66 11.31
C VAL A 195 5.39 -9.82 10.07
N LEU A 196 4.91 -10.29 8.92
CA LEU A 196 4.93 -9.52 7.69
C LEU A 196 3.70 -8.63 7.65
N CYS A 197 3.87 -7.34 7.91
CA CYS A 197 2.80 -6.36 7.89
C CYS A 197 2.63 -5.82 6.47
N VAL A 198 1.63 -6.30 5.74
CA VAL A 198 1.27 -5.74 4.43
C VAL A 198 0.15 -4.72 4.63
N GLY A 199 0.41 -3.44 4.34
CA GLY A 199 -0.59 -2.35 4.47
C GLY A 199 -1.07 -2.09 5.90
N THR A 200 -0.25 -2.35 6.91
CA THR A 200 -0.65 -2.27 8.34
C THR A 200 0.36 -1.48 9.20
N PRO A 201 0.61 -0.19 8.88
CA PRO A 201 1.66 0.61 9.53
C PRO A 201 1.47 0.75 11.04
N ARG A 202 0.22 0.94 11.51
CA ARG A 202 -0.05 1.09 12.96
C ARG A 202 0.16 -0.21 13.77
N LEU A 203 -0.03 -1.37 13.14
CA LEU A 203 0.29 -2.64 13.78
C LEU A 203 1.81 -2.86 13.83
N HIS A 204 2.50 -2.53 12.72
CA HIS A 204 3.96 -2.59 12.64
C HIS A 204 4.64 -1.77 13.74
N GLU A 205 4.25 -0.49 13.94
CA GLU A 205 4.84 0.34 15.00
C GLU A 205 4.66 -0.28 16.39
N LEU A 206 3.48 -0.84 16.69
CA LEU A 206 3.19 -1.35 18.03
C LEU A 206 3.91 -2.66 18.31
N ILE A 207 4.06 -3.53 17.31
CA ILE A 207 4.92 -4.72 17.42
C ILE A 207 6.36 -4.29 17.75
N ARG A 208 6.89 -3.29 17.04
CA ARG A 208 8.26 -2.77 17.25
C ARG A 208 8.45 -2.12 18.62
N LEU A 209 7.44 -1.41 19.12
CA LEU A 209 7.45 -0.81 20.46
C LEU A 209 7.45 -1.87 21.56
N LYS A 210 6.56 -2.87 21.48
CA LYS A 210 6.45 -3.92 22.51
C LYS A 210 7.71 -4.76 22.60
N ALA A 211 8.32 -5.09 21.46
CA ALA A 211 9.59 -5.81 21.40
C ALA A 211 10.77 -5.04 22.04
N SER A 212 10.66 -3.71 22.23
CA SER A 212 11.69 -2.90 22.88
C SER A 212 11.50 -2.76 24.40
N GLY A 213 10.33 -3.14 24.94
CA GLY A 213 9.96 -2.92 26.35
C GLY A 213 9.74 -4.19 27.17
N ASP A 214 9.57 -5.35 26.54
CA ASP A 214 9.36 -6.63 27.22
C ASP A 214 10.25 -7.73 26.59
N GLU A 215 11.29 -8.14 27.32
CA GLU A 215 12.25 -9.20 26.95
C GLU A 215 11.58 -10.53 26.56
N LYS A 216 10.33 -10.77 26.99
CA LYS A 216 9.61 -12.02 26.69
C LYS A 216 8.98 -12.07 25.29
N SER A 217 8.82 -10.93 24.59
CA SER A 217 8.14 -10.87 23.29
C SER A 217 9.01 -10.28 22.17
N ASN A 218 9.99 -11.07 21.70
CA ASN A 218 10.87 -10.66 20.59
C ASN A 218 10.22 -10.92 19.22
N ILE A 219 9.11 -10.23 18.92
CA ILE A 219 8.45 -10.29 17.62
C ILE A 219 9.14 -9.31 16.66
N LYS A 220 9.71 -9.84 15.58
CA LYS A 220 10.21 -9.02 14.46
C LYS A 220 9.06 -8.66 13.54
N SER A 221 9.12 -7.47 12.96
CA SER A 221 8.15 -7.03 11.96
C SER A 221 8.83 -6.37 10.76
N LEU A 222 8.27 -6.60 9.57
CA LEU A 222 8.62 -5.95 8.31
C LEU A 222 7.35 -5.34 7.73
N LEU A 223 7.39 -4.07 7.34
CA LEU A 223 6.28 -3.37 6.70
C LEU A 223 6.48 -3.37 5.17
N LEU A 224 5.47 -3.85 4.45
CA LEU A 224 5.31 -3.66 3.01
C LEU A 224 4.11 -2.73 2.80
N ASP A 225 4.38 -1.53 2.29
CA ASP A 225 3.36 -0.52 2.03
C ASP A 225 3.71 0.25 0.76
N ILE A 226 2.69 0.79 0.09
CA ILE A 226 2.88 1.65 -1.09
C ILE A 226 3.05 3.12 -0.70
N ASP A 227 2.62 3.50 0.51
CA ASP A 227 2.93 4.80 1.09
C ASP A 227 4.44 4.89 1.37
N TYR A 228 5.15 5.72 0.60
CA TYR A 228 6.60 5.86 0.68
C TYR A 228 7.07 6.71 1.87
N ARG A 229 6.15 7.36 2.58
CA ARG A 229 6.41 8.33 3.65
C ARG A 229 6.84 7.66 4.97
#